data_AF-A0A368FSV3-F1
#
_entry.id   AF-A0A368FSV3-F1
#
_cell.length_a   1.000
_cell.length_b   1.000
_cell.length_c   1.000
_cell.angle_alpha   90.00
_cell.angle_beta   90.00
_cell.angle_gamma   90.00
#
_symmetry.space_group_name_H-M   'P 1'
#
loop_
_entity.id
_entity.type
_entity.pdbx_description
1 polymer ?
#
loop_
_entity_poly.entity_id
_entity_poly.type
_entity_poly.pdbx_seq_one_letter_code
_entity_poly.pdbx_strand_id
1 'polypeptide(L)'
;MMHFGRDALYSSERLQLGTPQKIALTWNGRTASLRVGGSVTSLAVAYGNEPLTELSIGQYRGQSFTGRIVQLSMNGRDVQRSDLALCSGIY
;
A
#
# COMPACT_ATOMS: atom_id res chain seq x y z
N MET A 1 -10.77 18.72 -8.77
CA MET A 1 -10.04 18.50 -7.49
C MET A 1 -10.76 17.38 -6.74
N MET A 2 -10.27 16.13 -6.80
CA MET A 2 -10.96 14.99 -6.16
C MET A 2 -10.66 14.96 -4.65
N HIS A 3 -11.72 14.97 -3.85
CA HIS A 3 -11.69 14.84 -2.40
C HIS A 3 -11.56 13.37 -2.00
N PHE A 4 -10.41 12.97 -1.45
CA PHE A 4 -10.12 11.59 -0.98
C PHE A 4 -10.69 11.30 0.41
N GLY A 5 -11.87 11.84 0.73
CA GLY A 5 -12.41 11.80 2.09
C GLY A 5 -12.76 10.42 2.62
N ARG A 6 -12.79 9.36 1.78
CA ARG A 6 -13.24 8.01 2.18
C ARG A 6 -12.48 6.82 1.56
N ASP A 7 -11.63 7.01 0.56
CA ASP A 7 -11.09 5.91 -0.26
C ASP A 7 -9.60 5.61 -0.03
N ALA A 8 -8.99 6.19 1.00
CA ALA A 8 -7.56 6.02 1.26
C ALA A 8 -7.27 5.73 2.73
N LEU A 9 -6.45 4.69 2.96
CA LEU A 9 -5.90 4.33 4.26
C LEU A 9 -4.59 5.09 4.50
N TYR A 10 -4.51 5.81 5.62
CA TYR A 10 -3.29 6.49 6.06
C TYR A 10 -2.96 6.08 7.50
N SER A 11 -1.67 6.07 7.83
CA SER A 11 -1.21 5.91 9.21
C SER A 11 -0.78 7.27 9.78
N SER A 12 -1.08 7.50 11.06
CA SER A 12 -0.56 8.65 11.81
C SER A 12 0.79 8.37 12.48
N GLU A 13 1.36 7.17 12.28
CA GLU A 13 2.64 6.78 12.84
C GLU A 13 3.77 7.67 12.32
N ARG A 14 4.63 8.13 13.23
CA ARG A 14 5.87 8.82 12.85
C ARG A 14 6.96 7.78 12.59
N LEU A 15 7.36 7.67 11.33
CA LEU A 15 8.48 6.80 10.95
C LEU A 15 9.81 7.48 11.20
N GLN A 16 10.76 6.72 11.76
CA GLN A 16 12.16 7.15 11.81
C GLN A 16 12.81 6.87 10.45
N LEU A 17 13.36 7.92 9.84
CA LEU A 17 14.08 7.78 8.58
C LEU A 17 15.41 7.05 8.80
N GLY A 18 15.86 6.31 7.78
CA GLY A 18 17.14 5.59 7.79
C GLY A 18 17.10 4.20 8.44
N THR A 19 15.97 3.77 9.00
CA THR A 19 15.79 2.41 9.53
C THR A 19 14.80 1.60 8.68
N PRO A 20 14.96 0.27 8.58
CA PRO A 20 14.00 -0.57 7.88
C PRO A 20 12.60 -0.47 8.52
N GLN A 21 11.59 -0.23 7.69
CA GLN A 21 10.20 -0.15 8.13
C GLN A 21 9.39 -1.32 7.59
N LYS A 22 8.52 -1.88 8.42
CA LYS A 22 7.56 -2.91 8.02
C LYS A 22 6.18 -2.28 7.85
N ILE A 23 5.62 -2.45 6.67
CA ILE A 23 4.28 -1.99 6.31
C ILE A 23 3.49 -3.20 5.84
N ALA A 24 2.25 -3.33 6.29
CA ALA A 24 1.35 -4.40 5.84
C ALA A 24 -0.03 -3.84 5.51
N LEU A 25 -0.59 -4.28 4.38
CA LEU A 25 -1.98 -4.07 4.02
C LEU A 25 -2.69 -5.42 4.08
N THR A 26 -3.81 -5.48 4.80
CA THR A 26 -4.59 -6.72 4.98
C THR A 26 -6.06 -6.47 4.66
N TRP A 27 -6.73 -7.52 4.20
CA TRP A 27 -8.15 -7.53 3.86
C TRP A 27 -8.78 -8.82 4.38
N ASN A 28 -9.95 -8.72 5.02
CA ASN A 28 -10.63 -9.88 5.62
C ASN A 28 -12.06 -10.13 5.06
N GLY A 29 -12.42 -9.49 3.94
CA GLY A 29 -13.77 -9.58 3.38
C GLY A 29 -14.71 -8.43 3.80
N ARG A 30 -14.37 -7.67 4.86
CA ARG A 30 -15.17 -6.51 5.31
C ARG A 30 -14.34 -5.28 5.68
N THR A 31 -13.10 -5.48 6.09
CA THR A 31 -12.22 -4.42 6.60
C THR A 31 -10.85 -4.49 5.94
N ALA A 32 -10.40 -3.35 5.42
CA ALA A 32 -9.04 -3.14 4.98
C ALA A 32 -8.24 -2.49 6.11
N SER A 33 -7.07 -3.03 6.43
CA SER A 33 -6.23 -2.55 7.52
C SER A 33 -4.80 -2.30 7.05
N LEU A 34 -4.30 -1.10 7.35
CA LEU A 34 -2.92 -0.68 7.13
C LEU A 34 -2.17 -0.70 8.46
N ARG A 35 -1.10 -1.49 8.53
CA ARG A 35 -0.16 -1.50 9.66
C ARG A 35 1.14 -0.82 9.26
N VAL A 36 1.59 0.12 10.08
CA VAL A 36 2.87 0.83 9.91
C VAL A 36 3.54 0.87 11.29
N GLY A 37 4.66 0.18 11.43
CA GLY A 37 5.32 0.02 12.74
C GLY A 37 4.40 -0.61 13.78
N GLY A 38 4.18 0.11 14.89
CA GLY A 38 3.26 -0.29 15.96
C GLY A 38 1.79 0.09 15.74
N SER A 39 1.49 0.95 14.75
CA SER A 39 0.16 1.51 14.52
C SER A 39 -0.64 0.73 13.49
N VAL A 40 -1.96 0.67 13.68
CA VAL A 40 -2.93 0.04 12.77
C VAL A 40 -4.09 0.99 12.51
N THR A 41 -4.31 1.33 11.24
CA THR A 41 -5.51 2.04 10.78
C THR A 41 -6.40 1.08 10.00
N SER A 42 -7.71 1.09 10.24
CA SER A 42 -8.66 0.22 9.55
C SER A 42 -9.85 0.99 8.98
N LEU A 43 -10.32 0.58 7.81
CA LEU A 43 -11.52 1.11 7.17
C LEU A 43 -12.47 -0.03 6.80
N ALA A 44 -13.76 0.17 7.09
CA ALA A 44 -14.80 -0.69 6.56
C ALA A 44 -14.94 -0.45 5.05
N VAL A 45 -15.00 -1.53 4.29
CA VAL A 45 -15.20 -1.48 2.85
C VAL A 45 -16.65 -1.82 2.56
N ALA A 46 -17.26 -1.08 1.62
CA ALA A 46 -18.66 -1.28 1.25
C ALA A 46 -18.89 -2.67 0.65
N TYR A 47 -20.11 -3.19 0.83
CA TYR A 47 -20.54 -4.43 0.17
C TYR A 47 -20.58 -4.23 -1.35
N GLY A 48 -20.07 -5.22 -2.10
CA GLY A 48 -20.06 -5.22 -3.57
C GLY A 48 -18.78 -4.68 -4.22
N ASN A 49 -17.76 -4.31 -3.44
CA ASN A 49 -16.45 -4.02 -4.02
C ASN A 49 -15.77 -5.32 -4.49
N GLU A 50 -15.33 -5.31 -5.75
CA GLU A 50 -14.59 -6.41 -6.36
C GLU A 50 -13.13 -6.43 -5.86
N PRO A 51 -12.47 -7.61 -5.86
CA PRO A 51 -11.05 -7.71 -5.56
C PRO A 51 -10.20 -6.82 -6.48
N LEU A 52 -9.18 -6.17 -5.92
CA LEU A 52 -8.19 -5.47 -6.72
C LEU A 52 -7.40 -6.48 -7.57
N THR A 53 -7.31 -6.24 -8.88
CA THR A 53 -6.50 -7.05 -9.80
C THR A 53 -5.05 -6.54 -9.89
N GLU A 54 -4.82 -5.30 -9.49
CA GLU A 54 -3.52 -4.63 -9.61
C GLU A 54 -3.22 -3.80 -8.36
N LEU A 55 -1.93 -3.71 -8.02
CA LEU A 55 -1.42 -2.90 -6.94
C LEU A 55 -0.20 -2.11 -7.42
N SER A 56 -0.33 -0.78 -7.43
CA SER A 56 0.78 0.12 -7.74
C SER A 56 1.48 0.56 -6.45
N ILE A 57 2.80 0.37 -6.38
CA ILE A 57 3.64 0.78 -5.25
C ILE A 57 4.79 1.65 -5.77
N GLY A 58 5.13 2.69 -5.02
CA GLY A 58 6.30 3.52 -5.29
C GLY A 58 6.03 4.79 -6.09
N GLN A 59 4.78 5.08 -6.44
CA GLN A 59 4.38 6.35 -7.01
C GLN A 59 3.03 6.82 -6.48
N TYR A 60 2.94 8.09 -6.08
CA TYR A 60 1.68 8.73 -5.70
C TYR A 60 1.67 10.19 -6.15
N ARG A 61 0.66 10.58 -6.94
CA ARG A 61 0.48 11.95 -7.46
C ARG A 61 1.74 12.55 -8.10
N GLY A 62 2.43 11.77 -8.93
CA GLY A 62 3.66 12.20 -9.59
C GLY A 62 4.90 12.25 -8.68
N GLN A 63 4.76 11.91 -7.40
CA GLN A 63 5.91 11.74 -6.50
C GLN A 63 6.34 10.28 -6.48
N SER A 64 7.60 10.05 -6.85
CA SER A 64 8.22 8.73 -6.79
C SER A 64 8.81 8.48 -5.41
N PHE A 65 8.65 7.26 -4.91
CA PHE A 65 9.29 6.83 -3.69
C PHE A 65 10.80 6.66 -3.91
N THR A 66 11.58 7.49 -3.21
CA THR A 66 13.04 7.38 -3.20
C THR A 66 13.47 6.50 -2.03
N GLY A 67 13.69 5.22 -2.30
CA GLY A 67 14.11 4.26 -1.29
C GLY A 67 14.19 2.83 -1.84
N ARG A 68 14.49 1.88 -0.95
CA ARG A 68 14.52 0.46 -1.28
C ARG A 68 13.35 -0.26 -0.64
N ILE A 69 12.55 -0.95 -1.45
CA ILE A 69 11.58 -1.93 -0.98
C ILE A 69 12.29 -3.28 -0.91
N VAL A 70 12.24 -3.91 0.26
CA VAL A 70 12.79 -5.26 0.48
C VAL A 70 11.68 -6.16 1.00
N GLN A 71 11.68 -7.42 0.58
CA GLN A 71 10.71 -8.45 1.03
C GLN A 71 9.25 -8.10 0.75
N LEU A 72 8.92 -7.84 -0.52
CA LEU A 72 7.53 -7.67 -0.95
C LEU A 72 6.88 -9.05 -1.05
N SER A 73 5.80 -9.27 -0.30
CA SER A 73 4.97 -10.47 -0.39
C SER A 73 3.50 -10.11 -0.54
N MET A 74 2.77 -10.94 -1.26
CA MET A 74 1.33 -10.83 -1.45
C MET A 74 0.70 -12.20 -1.22
N ASN A 75 -0.33 -12.26 -0.38
CA ASN A 75 -1.03 -13.51 -0.05
C ASN A 75 -0.08 -14.64 0.41
N GLY A 76 0.94 -14.29 1.18
CA GLY A 76 1.93 -15.23 1.72
C GLY A 76 2.95 -15.74 0.70
N ARG A 77 3.01 -15.16 -0.50
CA ARG A 77 4.01 -15.49 -1.54
C ARG A 77 4.90 -14.29 -1.80
N ASP A 78 6.19 -14.54 -1.96
CA ASP A 78 7.14 -13.50 -2.35
C ASP A 78 6.83 -13.05 -3.78
N VAL A 79 6.68 -11.74 -3.95
CA VAL A 79 6.49 -11.12 -5.27
C VAL A 79 7.80 -11.23 -6.05
N GLN A 80 7.75 -11.94 -7.17
CA GLN A 80 8.89 -12.15 -8.04
C GLN A 80 9.02 -11.02 -9.05
N ARG A 81 10.20 -10.90 -9.67
CA ARG A 81 10.42 -9.90 -10.74
C ARG A 81 9.46 -10.07 -11.91
N SER A 82 9.04 -11.29 -12.22
CA SER A 82 8.06 -11.60 -13.26
C SER A 82 6.65 -11.07 -12.96
N ASP A 83 6.34 -10.84 -11.68
CA ASP A 83 5.02 -10.36 -11.25
C ASP A 83 4.93 -8.83 -11.31
N LEU A 84 6.01 -8.16 -11.68
CA LEU A 84 6.14 -6.71 -11.69
C LEU A 84 6.13 -6.17 -13.13
N ALA A 85 5.20 -5.27 -13.40
CA ALA A 85 5.30 -4.35 -14.52
C ALA A 85 6.01 -3.07 -14.05
N LEU A 86 7.08 -2.67 -14.71
CA LEU A 86 7.71 -1.38 -14.45
C LEU A 86 6.86 -0.27 -15.06
N CYS A 87 6.22 0.53 -14.21
CA CYS A 87 5.53 1.74 -14.66
C CYS A 87 6.58 2.80 -15.06
N SER A 88 6.79 3.00 -16.36
CA SER A 88 7.55 4.15 -16.87
C SER A 88 6.63 5.36 -17.00
N GLY A 89 6.36 6.04 -15.88
CA GLY A 89 5.69 7.33 -15.90
C GLY A 89 6.71 8.46 -16.03
N ILE A 90 6.90 8.99 -17.23
CA ILE A 90 7.49 10.33 -17.42
C ILE A 90 6.44 11.32 -16.91
N TYR A 91 6.79 12.09 -15.89
CA TYR A 91 6.08 13.32 -15.51
C TYR A 91 6.96 14.51 -15.86
#